data_AF-A0A377CE17-F1
#
_entry.id   AF-A0A377CE17-F1
#
_cell.length_a   1.000
_cell.length_b   1.000
_cell.length_c   1.000
_cell.angle_alpha   90.00
_cell.angle_beta   90.00
_cell.angle_gamma   90.00
#
_symmetry.space_group_name_H-M   'P 1'
#
loop_
_entity.id
_entity.type
_entity.pdbx_description
1 polymer ?
#
loop_
_entity_poly.entity_id
_entity_poly.type
_entity_poly.pdbx_seq_one_letter_code
_entity_poly.pdbx_strand_id
1 'polypeptide(L)'
;MSTVTITDLARENVRNLTPYQSARRLGGNGDVWLNANEYPTAVEFQLTQQTLNRYPECQPKAVIENYAQYAGVKPEQVLVSRGADEGIELLIRAFLRTG
;
A
#
# COMPACT_ATOMS: atom_id res chain seq x y z
N MET A 1 37.15 -22.54 -7.34
CA MET A 1 35.98 -22.50 -6.44
C MET A 1 34.87 -21.78 -7.18
N SER A 2 33.69 -22.39 -7.31
CA SER A 2 32.53 -21.70 -7.87
C SER A 2 32.10 -20.58 -6.93
N THR A 3 32.15 -19.34 -7.38
CA THR A 3 31.68 -18.17 -6.62
C THR A 3 30.17 -18.07 -6.70
N VAL A 4 29.48 -18.10 -5.55
CA VAL A 4 28.04 -17.84 -5.44
C VAL A 4 27.82 -16.33 -5.36
N THR A 5 26.88 -15.80 -6.14
CA THR A 5 26.48 -14.39 -6.14
C THR A 5 25.25 -14.17 -5.27
N ILE A 6 24.96 -12.91 -4.90
CA ILE A 6 23.73 -12.56 -4.18
C ILE A 6 22.47 -12.89 -5.01
N THR A 7 22.55 -12.76 -6.34
CA THR A 7 21.45 -13.11 -7.25
C THR A 7 21.12 -14.60 -7.17
N ASP A 8 22.12 -15.46 -6.95
CA ASP A 8 21.90 -16.91 -6.83
C ASP A 8 21.10 -17.28 -5.58
N LEU A 9 21.16 -16.45 -4.53
CA LEU A 9 20.39 -16.61 -3.29
C LEU A 9 18.91 -16.21 -3.43
N ALA A 10 18.56 -15.43 -4.46
CA ALA A 10 17.19 -15.00 -4.69
C ALA A 10 16.32 -16.16 -5.23
N ARG A 11 15.03 -16.15 -4.88
CA ARG A 11 14.07 -17.11 -5.45
C ARG A 11 13.98 -16.93 -6.97
N GLU A 12 13.84 -18.02 -7.70
CA GLU A 12 13.74 -17.99 -9.17
C GLU A 12 12.61 -17.10 -9.67
N ASN A 13 11.42 -17.18 -9.06
CA ASN A 13 10.29 -16.33 -9.42
C ASN A 13 10.57 -14.84 -9.18
N VAL A 14 11.40 -14.50 -8.20
CA VAL A 14 11.81 -13.10 -7.92
C VAL A 14 12.86 -12.63 -8.94
N ARG A 15 13.74 -13.51 -9.41
CA ARG A 15 14.69 -13.17 -10.49
C ARG A 15 14.00 -12.90 -11.82
N ASN A 16 12.93 -13.64 -12.11
CA ASN A 16 12.28 -13.63 -13.41
C ASN A 16 11.09 -12.67 -13.50
N LEU A 17 10.55 -12.17 -12.39
CA LEU A 17 9.42 -11.24 -12.42
C LEU A 17 9.84 -9.89 -13.02
N THR A 18 8.92 -9.27 -13.74
CA THR A 18 9.05 -7.85 -14.12
C THR A 18 8.34 -7.00 -13.07
N PRO A 19 9.03 -6.09 -12.38
CA PRO A 19 8.39 -5.24 -11.38
C PRO A 19 7.33 -4.33 -11.99
N TYR A 20 6.27 -4.06 -11.24
CA TYR A 20 5.28 -3.05 -11.61
C TYR A 20 5.95 -1.69 -11.88
N GLN A 21 5.45 -0.99 -12.89
CA GLN A 21 5.91 0.35 -13.28
C GLN A 21 4.82 1.37 -12.98
N SER A 22 5.02 2.18 -11.94
CA SER A 22 4.10 3.29 -11.62
C SER A 22 4.30 4.47 -12.58
N ALA A 23 3.28 5.33 -12.67
CA ALA A 23 3.29 6.53 -13.52
C ALA A 23 4.52 7.45 -13.25
N ARG A 24 4.98 7.55 -11.99
CA ARG A 24 6.20 8.29 -11.63
C ARG A 24 7.48 7.66 -12.19
N ARG A 25 7.53 6.33 -12.30
CA ARG A 25 8.72 5.61 -12.78
C ARG A 25 8.90 5.72 -14.29
N LEU A 26 7.80 5.92 -15.02
CA LEU A 26 7.79 6.13 -16.46
C LEU A 26 8.22 7.56 -16.86
N GLY A 27 8.38 8.46 -15.89
CA GLY A 27 8.82 9.83 -16.11
C GLY A 27 7.81 10.69 -16.86
N GLY A 28 8.14 11.97 -16.99
CA GLY A 28 7.37 12.96 -17.73
C GLY A 28 7.91 14.35 -17.40
N ASN A 29 8.19 15.16 -18.41
CA ASN A 29 8.37 16.59 -18.24
C ASN A 29 7.03 17.22 -18.63
N GLY A 30 6.31 17.78 -17.66
CA GLY A 30 4.99 18.34 -17.88
C GLY A 30 4.53 19.23 -16.73
N ASP A 31 3.62 20.13 -17.06
CA ASP A 31 2.86 20.99 -16.15
C ASP A 31 1.43 20.47 -15.94
N VAL A 32 0.96 19.55 -16.79
CA VAL A 32 -0.35 18.89 -16.69
C VAL A 32 -0.18 17.40 -16.40
N TRP A 33 -0.68 16.95 -15.25
CA TRP A 33 -0.51 15.59 -14.74
C TRP A 33 -1.86 14.85 -14.66
N LEU A 34 -2.14 14.01 -15.66
CA LEU A 34 -3.39 13.22 -15.78
C LEU A 34 -3.11 11.72 -15.99
N ASN A 35 -2.05 11.18 -15.38
CA ASN A 35 -1.55 9.82 -15.62
C ASN A 35 -1.66 8.86 -14.42
N ALA A 36 -1.96 9.36 -13.23
CA ALA A 36 -2.00 8.56 -11.99
C ALA A 36 -3.38 8.54 -11.30
N ASN A 37 -4.42 9.13 -11.94
CA ASN A 37 -5.78 9.25 -11.38
C ASN A 37 -5.83 9.96 -10.01
N GLU A 38 -4.85 10.82 -9.70
CA GLU A 38 -4.87 11.67 -8.51
C GLU A 38 -5.92 12.77 -8.65
N TYR A 39 -6.49 13.20 -7.52
CA TYR A 39 -7.34 14.39 -7.51
C TYR A 39 -6.47 15.63 -7.84
N PRO A 40 -6.90 16.54 -8.75
CA PRO A 40 -6.02 17.55 -9.35
C PRO A 40 -5.59 18.69 -8.40
N THR A 41 -6.21 18.82 -7.23
CA THR A 41 -5.96 19.94 -6.32
C THR A 41 -5.61 19.43 -4.93
N ALA A 42 -4.53 19.93 -4.33
CA ALA A 42 -4.16 19.53 -2.97
C ALA A 42 -5.23 19.96 -1.95
N VAL A 43 -5.56 19.06 -1.03
CA VAL A 43 -6.44 19.35 0.12
C VAL A 43 -5.56 19.40 1.36
N GLU A 44 -5.65 20.50 2.10
CA GLU A 44 -4.80 20.73 3.27
C GLU A 44 -5.29 19.95 4.51
N PHE A 45 -4.35 19.36 5.23
CA PHE A 45 -4.56 18.72 6.53
C PHE A 45 -3.40 19.08 7.47
N GLN A 46 -3.67 19.17 8.77
CA GLN A 46 -2.65 19.42 9.80
C GLN A 46 -2.61 18.27 10.81
N LEU A 47 -1.43 17.99 11.36
CA LEU A 47 -1.29 16.98 12.41
C LEU A 47 -1.96 17.47 13.70
N THR A 48 -2.86 16.66 14.25
CA THR A 48 -3.58 16.98 15.49
C THR A 48 -3.08 16.20 16.71
N GLN A 49 -2.35 15.09 16.50
CA GLN A 49 -1.84 14.22 17.56
C GLN A 49 -0.31 14.34 17.66
N GLN A 50 0.20 14.63 18.87
CA GLN A 50 1.64 14.85 19.15
C GLN A 50 2.25 13.69 19.96
N THR A 51 1.87 12.44 19.62
CA THR A 51 2.26 11.21 20.33
C THR A 51 3.20 10.32 19.51
N LEU A 52 3.97 10.92 18.60
CA LEU A 52 4.80 10.23 17.60
C LEU A 52 5.89 9.32 18.19
N ASN A 53 6.21 9.46 19.48
CA ASN A 53 7.16 8.60 20.19
C ASN A 53 6.55 7.27 20.67
N ARG A 54 5.27 7.02 20.39
CA ARG A 54 4.55 5.80 20.74
C ARG A 54 4.03 5.12 19.48
N TYR A 55 3.95 3.78 19.53
CA TYR A 55 3.27 3.04 18.49
C TYR A 55 1.77 3.38 18.49
N PRO A 56 1.14 3.51 17.30
CA PRO A 56 -0.30 3.65 17.20
C PRO A 56 -1.00 2.31 17.49
N GLU A 57 -2.33 2.35 17.54
CA GLU A 57 -3.15 1.14 17.47
C GLU A 57 -2.93 0.43 16.12
N CYS A 58 -3.05 -0.90 16.11
CA CYS A 58 -2.94 -1.70 14.88
C CYS A 58 -4.04 -1.31 13.86
N GLN A 59 -5.28 -1.16 14.33
CA GLN A 59 -6.40 -0.63 13.57
C GLN A 59 -6.95 0.60 14.31
N PRO A 60 -6.56 1.84 13.94
CA PRO A 60 -7.00 3.05 14.64
C PRO A 60 -8.53 3.15 14.68
N LYS A 61 -9.10 3.10 15.89
CA LYS A 61 -10.54 3.00 16.11
C LYS A 61 -11.32 4.11 15.40
N ALA A 62 -10.85 5.35 15.51
CA ALA A 62 -11.49 6.51 14.89
C ALA A 62 -11.54 6.39 13.35
N VAL A 63 -10.52 5.82 12.71
CA VAL A 63 -10.49 5.63 11.25
C VAL A 63 -11.51 4.57 10.83
N ILE A 64 -11.56 3.46 11.56
CA ILE A 64 -12.51 2.36 11.31
C ILE A 64 -13.95 2.84 11.46
N GLU A 65 -14.29 3.49 12.58
CA GLU A 65 -15.65 3.95 12.86
C GLU A 65 -16.11 4.99 11.83
N ASN A 66 -15.26 5.96 11.49
CA ASN A 66 -15.58 6.99 10.50
C ASN A 66 -15.78 6.40 9.09
N TYR A 67 -14.93 5.45 8.69
CA TYR A 67 -15.06 4.81 7.37
C TYR A 67 -16.28 3.89 7.31
N ALA A 68 -16.55 3.13 8.38
CA ALA A 68 -17.74 2.28 8.47
C ALA A 68 -19.03 3.11 8.37
N GLN A 69 -19.09 4.26 9.06
CA GLN A 69 -20.19 5.21 8.95
C GLN A 69 -20.35 5.75 7.53
N TYR A 70 -19.25 6.20 6.90
CA TYR A 70 -19.25 6.68 5.52
C TYR A 70 -19.77 5.62 4.53
N ALA A 71 -19.32 4.37 4.68
CA ALA A 71 -19.64 3.27 3.78
C ALA A 71 -20.98 2.58 4.10
N GLY A 72 -21.64 2.90 5.22
CA GLY A 72 -22.90 2.28 5.62
C GLY A 72 -22.78 0.82 6.07
N VAL A 73 -21.63 0.42 6.63
CA VAL A 73 -21.35 -0.95 7.09
C VAL A 73 -21.03 -0.97 8.58
N LYS A 74 -20.93 -2.15 9.19
CA LYS A 74 -20.54 -2.26 10.60
C LYS A 74 -19.02 -2.13 10.77
N PRO A 75 -18.51 -1.57 11.88
CA PRO A 75 -17.07 -1.45 12.14
C PRO A 75 -16.31 -2.77 12.02
N GLU A 76 -16.89 -3.90 12.46
CA GLU A 76 -16.28 -5.23 12.37
C GLU A 76 -16.15 -5.78 10.94
N GLN A 77 -16.75 -5.11 9.95
CA GLN A 77 -16.63 -5.43 8.53
C GLN A 77 -15.54 -4.60 7.82
N VAL A 78 -14.84 -3.73 8.56
CA VAL A 78 -13.83 -2.82 8.00
C VAL A 78 -12.44 -3.20 8.49
N LEU A 79 -11.50 -3.29 7.55
CA LEU A 79 -10.07 -3.34 7.81
C LEU A 79 -9.40 -2.20 7.04
N VAL A 80 -8.61 -1.38 7.74
CA VAL A 80 -7.72 -0.38 7.11
C VAL A 80 -6.31 -0.97 6.95
N SER A 81 -5.71 -0.74 5.79
CA SER A 81 -4.37 -1.18 5.39
C SER A 81 -3.64 -0.03 4.68
N ARG A 82 -2.38 -0.23 4.29
CA ARG A 82 -1.59 0.71 3.49
C ARG A 82 -2.06 0.73 2.03
N GLY A 83 -3.17 1.42 1.80
CA GLY A 83 -3.83 1.49 0.50
C GLY A 83 -4.45 0.14 0.08
N ALA A 84 -5.05 0.14 -1.11
CA ALA A 84 -5.71 -1.06 -1.65
C ALA A 84 -4.70 -2.17 -2.01
N ASP A 85 -3.46 -1.82 -2.35
CA ASP A 85 -2.41 -2.79 -2.71
C ASP A 85 -2.13 -3.79 -1.59
N GLU A 86 -2.05 -3.32 -0.34
CA GLU A 86 -1.87 -4.22 0.82
C GLU A 86 -3.12 -5.07 1.06
N GLY A 87 -4.32 -4.57 0.76
CA GLY A 87 -5.55 -5.36 0.78
C GLY A 87 -5.50 -6.54 -0.20
N ILE A 88 -4.99 -6.33 -1.42
CA ILE A 88 -4.78 -7.39 -2.41
C ILE A 88 -3.77 -8.42 -1.89
N GLU A 89 -2.65 -7.97 -1.31
CA GLU A 89 -1.64 -8.87 -0.73
C GLU A 89 -2.23 -9.72 0.40
N LEU A 90 -2.97 -9.12 1.34
CA LEU A 90 -3.57 -9.82 2.48
C LEU A 90 -4.54 -10.91 2.01
N LEU A 91 -5.35 -10.63 0.99
CA LEU A 91 -6.27 -11.62 0.41
C LEU A 91 -5.50 -12.80 -0.21
N ILE A 92 -4.49 -12.52 -1.03
CA ILE A 92 -3.63 -13.56 -1.63
C ILE A 92 -2.97 -14.39 -0.52
N ARG A 93 -2.38 -13.72 0.47
CA ARG A 93 -1.64 -14.35 1.55
C ARG A 93 -2.49 -15.22 2.47
N ALA A 94 -3.73 -14.80 2.74
CA ALA A 94 -4.62 -15.52 3.65
C ALA A 94 -5.31 -16.73 2.98
N PHE A 95 -5.67 -16.60 1.70
CA PHE A 95 -6.56 -17.56 1.05
C PHE A 95 -5.88 -18.42 -0.03
N LEU A 96 -4.71 -18.01 -0.54
CA LEU A 96 -4.00 -18.78 -1.56
C LEU A 96 -2.78 -19.48 -0.96
N ARG A 97 -2.66 -20.78 -1.23
CA ARG A 97 -1.46 -21.55 -0.92
C ARG A 97 -0.44 -21.37 -2.05
N THR A 98 0.81 -21.08 -1.70
CA THR A 98 1.92 -21.12 -2.66
C THR A 98 2.15 -22.55 -3.15
N GLY A 99 2.21 -22.74 -4.47
CA GLY A 99 2.45 -24.00 -5.16
C GLY A 99 2.55 -23.76 -6.65
#